data_AF-A0A938XSP2-F1
#
_entry.id   AF-A0A938XSP2-F1
#
_cell.length_a   1.000
_cell.length_b   1.000
_cell.length_c   1.000
_cell.angle_alpha   90.00
_cell.angle_beta   90.00
_cell.angle_gamma   90.00
#
_symmetry.space_group_name_H-M   'P 1'
#
loop_
_entity.id
_entity.type
_entity.pdbx_description
1 polymer ?
#
loop_
_entity_poly.entity_id
_entity_poly.type
_entity_poly.pdbx_seq_one_letter_code
_entity_poly.pdbx_strand_id
1 'polypeptide(L)'
;MIKRTAAALTVLAVALGLVFYAQVRDGYELPAISADVSVQQLHVNFADEIAAVKQAANPEAAARFSGEAESITKDNAPVAYAYALSLTDHPDKQIGYLQAAVKADPDNMVYSNALRLKMGQANQTEALIAWLERQVPQTREIRLQKALAYVDMLQQKNVGTATLGKRSALSIRELDLILQTEPYDWTAHYARGLNNLYWPIGLERIDSAIQDLGFCVAAYELADNKTFAFWPLAYEAYGDALVKKGEASAGYAVWQDGYRKFPDSAELKKRVEAGEEGAIELVTAERGMDSFMRPKPELTDLSMIWEQSLGR
;
A
#
# COMPACT_ATOMS: atom_id res chain seq x y z
N MET A 1 3.13 -52.17 -19.51
CA MET A 1 1.91 -51.70 -18.81
C MET A 1 2.16 -50.45 -17.97
N ILE A 2 3.14 -50.46 -17.06
CA ILE A 2 3.43 -49.37 -16.10
C ILE A 2 3.62 -47.98 -16.75
N LYS A 3 4.28 -47.88 -17.91
CA LYS A 3 4.50 -46.58 -18.60
C LYS A 3 3.21 -45.94 -19.15
N ARG A 4 2.19 -46.73 -19.51
CA ARG A 4 0.91 -46.22 -20.04
C ARG A 4 0.00 -45.71 -18.93
N THR A 5 0.02 -46.37 -17.77
CA THR A 5 -0.71 -45.92 -16.58
C THR A 5 -0.12 -44.64 -15.99
N ALA A 6 1.21 -44.48 -15.97
CA ALA A 6 1.85 -43.25 -15.53
C ALA A 6 1.47 -42.05 -16.41
N ALA A 7 1.51 -42.20 -17.74
CA ALA A 7 1.13 -41.13 -18.67
C ALA A 7 -0.35 -40.74 -18.54
N ALA A 8 -1.26 -41.70 -18.35
CA ALA A 8 -2.68 -41.42 -18.15
C ALA A 8 -2.96 -40.67 -16.84
N LEU A 9 -2.24 -41.00 -15.75
CA LEU A 9 -2.33 -40.29 -14.48
C LEU A 9 -1.80 -38.85 -14.58
N THR A 10 -0.70 -38.63 -15.31
CA THR A 10 -0.18 -37.27 -15.54
C THR A 10 -1.16 -36.42 -16.34
N VAL A 11 -1.74 -36.95 -17.42
CA VAL A 11 -2.73 -36.23 -18.22
C VAL A 11 -3.98 -35.89 -17.41
N LEU A 12 -4.47 -36.85 -16.60
CA LEU A 12 -5.62 -36.61 -15.72
C LEU A 12 -5.32 -35.55 -14.66
N ALA A 13 -4.12 -35.57 -14.05
CA ALA A 13 -3.71 -34.57 -13.07
C ALA A 13 -3.60 -33.17 -13.69
N VAL A 14 -3.05 -33.06 -14.91
CA VAL A 14 -2.98 -31.79 -15.65
C VAL A 14 -4.38 -31.28 -16.01
N ALA A 15 -5.26 -32.16 -16.51
CA ALA A 15 -6.63 -31.79 -16.86
C ALA A 15 -7.43 -31.31 -15.63
N LEU A 16 -7.32 -32.02 -14.50
CA LEU A 16 -7.93 -31.61 -13.24
C LEU A 16 -7.34 -30.29 -12.73
N GLY A 17 -6.02 -30.10 -12.86
CA GLY A 17 -5.37 -28.83 -12.52
C GLY A 17 -5.85 -27.66 -13.38
N LEU A 18 -6.07 -27.86 -14.68
CA LEU A 18 -6.58 -26.84 -15.59
C LEU A 18 -8.06 -26.50 -15.33
N VAL A 19 -8.90 -27.49 -15.05
CA VAL A 19 -10.31 -27.27 -14.67
C VAL A 19 -10.40 -26.52 -13.36
N PHE A 20 -9.61 -26.92 -12.36
CA PHE A 20 -9.55 -26.21 -11.08
C PHE A 20 -9.03 -24.78 -11.24
N TYR A 21 -7.99 -24.57 -12.06
CA TYR A 21 -7.45 -23.24 -12.36
C TYR A 21 -8.49 -22.35 -13.06
N ALA A 22 -9.24 -22.88 -14.02
CA ALA A 22 -10.33 -22.15 -14.69
C ALA A 22 -11.45 -21.80 -13.72
N GLN A 23 -11.93 -22.77 -12.91
CA GLN A 23 -13.00 -22.52 -11.93
C GLN A 23 -12.63 -21.48 -10.88
N VAL A 24 -11.37 -21.44 -10.43
CA VAL A 24 -10.90 -20.43 -9.48
C VAL A 24 -10.84 -19.04 -10.13
N ARG A 25 -10.45 -18.96 -11.42
CA ARG A 25 -10.40 -17.69 -12.16
C ARG A 25 -11.79 -17.18 -12.56
N ASP A 26 -12.74 -18.07 -12.79
CA ASP A 26 -14.14 -17.75 -13.10
C ASP A 26 -14.92 -17.23 -11.86
N GLY A 27 -14.32 -17.26 -10.66
CA GLY A 27 -14.98 -16.85 -9.42
C GLY A 27 -15.09 -15.35 -9.22
N TYR A 28 -14.35 -14.52 -9.97
CA TYR A 28 -14.39 -13.07 -9.86
C TYR A 28 -13.88 -12.38 -11.14
N GLU A 29 -14.34 -11.15 -11.40
CA GLU A 29 -13.97 -10.40 -12.60
C GLU A 29 -12.91 -9.34 -12.30
N LEU A 30 -11.81 -9.35 -13.06
CA LEU A 30 -10.80 -8.30 -13.01
C LEU A 30 -11.03 -7.26 -14.12
N PRO A 31 -10.81 -5.96 -13.83
CA PRO A 31 -10.85 -4.95 -14.87
C PRO A 31 -9.78 -5.21 -15.92
N ALA A 32 -10.10 -4.96 -17.19
CA ALA A 32 -9.13 -5.02 -18.27
C ALA A 32 -8.11 -3.89 -18.12
N ILE A 33 -6.82 -4.23 -18.06
CA ILE A 33 -5.74 -3.27 -18.21
C ILE A 33 -5.25 -3.33 -19.65
N SER A 34 -4.99 -2.15 -20.23
CA SER A 34 -4.52 -2.07 -21.61
C SER A 34 -3.17 -2.79 -21.77
N ALA A 35 -3.01 -3.51 -22.88
CA ALA A 35 -1.84 -4.36 -23.13
C ALA A 35 -0.53 -3.57 -23.38
N ASP A 36 -0.64 -2.25 -23.58
CA ASP A 36 0.48 -1.32 -23.76
C ASP A 36 0.99 -0.73 -22.44
N VAL A 37 0.34 -1.01 -21.30
CA VAL A 37 0.78 -0.54 -19.99
C VAL A 37 2.07 -1.25 -19.60
N SER A 38 3.14 -0.48 -19.43
CA SER A 38 4.42 -0.97 -18.94
C SER A 38 4.47 -1.01 -17.42
N VAL A 39 5.31 -1.89 -16.86
CA VAL A 39 5.51 -1.99 -15.40
C VAL A 39 6.03 -0.68 -14.80
N GLN A 40 6.73 0.14 -15.59
CA GLN A 40 7.19 1.47 -15.17
C GLN A 40 6.03 2.41 -14.87
N GLN A 41 4.95 2.35 -15.66
CA GLN A 41 3.75 3.18 -15.45
C GLN A 41 2.96 2.79 -14.19
N LEU A 42 3.22 1.60 -13.64
CA LEU A 42 2.63 1.18 -12.36
C LEU A 42 3.29 1.87 -11.16
N HIS A 43 4.48 2.47 -11.33
CA HIS A 43 5.24 3.10 -10.24
C HIS A 43 5.51 2.17 -9.06
N VAL A 44 5.80 0.89 -9.35
CA VAL A 44 6.11 -0.14 -8.34
C VAL A 44 7.61 -0.49 -8.27
N ASN A 45 8.47 0.35 -8.84
CA ASN A 45 9.92 0.21 -8.75
C ASN A 45 10.48 1.18 -7.71
N PHE A 46 11.02 0.65 -6.62
CA PHE A 46 11.51 1.42 -5.47
C PHE A 46 13.03 1.30 -5.32
N ALA A 47 13.77 1.20 -6.42
CA ALA A 47 15.20 0.98 -6.40
C ALA A 47 15.97 2.10 -5.66
N ASP A 48 15.54 3.35 -5.84
CA ASP A 48 16.17 4.52 -5.22
C ASP A 48 15.87 4.59 -3.71
N GLU A 49 14.64 4.29 -3.30
CA GLU A 49 14.26 4.12 -1.90
C GLU A 49 15.07 3.01 -1.22
N ILE A 50 15.15 1.84 -1.88
CA ILE A 50 15.92 0.69 -1.38
C ILE A 50 17.41 1.05 -1.24
N ALA A 51 17.98 1.77 -2.21
CA ALA A 51 19.36 2.22 -2.14
C ALA A 51 19.60 3.19 -0.97
N ALA A 52 18.71 4.17 -0.78
CA ALA A 52 18.78 5.12 0.33
C ALA A 52 18.72 4.42 1.69
N VAL A 53 17.83 3.43 1.84
CA VAL A 53 17.67 2.67 3.08
C VAL A 53 18.88 1.77 3.34
N LYS A 54 19.42 1.10 2.31
CA LYS A 54 20.66 0.31 2.44
C LYS A 54 21.85 1.15 2.87
N GLN A 55 21.96 2.37 2.33
CA GLN A 55 22.99 3.31 2.75
C GLN A 55 22.79 3.74 4.20
N ALA A 56 21.55 4.02 4.62
CA ALA A 56 21.24 4.40 5.99
C ALA A 56 21.42 3.26 7.01
N ALA A 57 21.27 2.01 6.58
CA ALA A 57 21.51 0.83 7.40
C ALA A 57 23.00 0.58 7.69
N ASN A 58 23.93 1.24 6.98
CA ASN A 58 25.36 1.16 7.29
C ASN A 58 25.65 1.92 8.60
N PRO A 59 26.19 1.26 9.65
CA PRO A 59 26.45 1.89 10.94
C PRO A 59 27.35 3.13 10.88
N GLU A 60 28.23 3.22 9.88
CA GLU A 60 29.11 4.36 9.69
C GLU A 60 28.45 5.52 8.93
N ALA A 61 27.31 5.31 8.27
CA ALA A 61 26.68 6.33 7.44
C ALA A 61 26.30 7.56 8.26
N ALA A 62 25.67 7.37 9.42
CA ALA A 62 25.29 8.47 10.31
C ALA A 62 26.51 9.31 10.75
N ALA A 63 27.65 8.66 11.04
CA ALA A 63 28.87 9.33 11.48
C ALA A 63 29.55 10.16 10.37
N ARG A 64 29.20 9.92 9.10
CA ARG A 64 29.76 10.67 7.96
C ARG A 64 29.06 12.02 7.75
N PHE A 65 27.88 12.23 8.32
CA PHE A 65 27.20 13.50 8.24
C PHE A 65 27.65 14.41 9.39
N SER A 66 28.16 15.59 9.05
CA SER A 66 28.65 16.60 10.00
C SER A 66 28.13 18.01 9.72
N GLY A 67 27.23 18.15 8.75
CA GLY A 67 26.64 19.44 8.37
C GLY A 67 25.43 19.81 9.21
N GLU A 68 24.90 21.01 8.96
CA GLU A 68 23.58 21.43 9.46
C GLU A 68 22.48 21.03 8.47
N ALA A 69 21.21 21.07 8.90
CA ALA A 69 20.08 20.68 8.05
C ALA A 69 20.02 21.48 6.72
N GLU A 70 20.40 22.75 6.75
CA GLU A 70 20.42 23.64 5.59
C GLU A 70 21.48 23.24 4.54
N SER A 71 22.45 22.41 4.90
CA SER A 71 23.49 21.91 4.01
C SER A 71 23.12 20.62 3.28
N ILE A 72 21.92 20.09 3.53
CA ILE A 72 21.44 18.88 2.86
C ILE A 72 21.13 19.20 1.39
N THR A 73 21.68 18.36 0.52
CA THR A 73 21.49 18.33 -0.93
C THR A 73 21.04 16.94 -1.34
N LYS A 74 20.58 16.77 -2.58
CA LYS A 74 20.18 15.45 -3.08
C LYS A 74 21.28 14.40 -2.92
N ASP A 75 22.54 14.78 -3.16
CA ASP A 75 23.70 13.88 -3.12
C ASP A 75 24.02 13.36 -1.70
N ASN A 76 23.75 14.15 -0.65
CA ASN A 76 24.03 13.76 0.73
C ASN A 76 22.76 13.41 1.54
N ALA A 77 21.57 13.53 0.95
CA ALA A 77 20.30 13.22 1.60
C ALA A 77 20.23 11.81 2.21
N PRO A 78 20.74 10.73 1.58
CA PRO A 78 20.75 9.42 2.21
C PRO A 78 21.58 9.36 3.51
N VAL A 79 22.72 10.05 3.54
CA VAL A 79 23.61 10.10 4.72
C VAL A 79 22.96 10.94 5.82
N ALA A 80 22.35 12.07 5.43
CA ALA A 80 21.63 12.94 6.36
C ALA A 80 20.39 12.26 6.94
N TYR A 81 19.70 11.43 6.15
CA TYR A 81 18.62 10.56 6.60
C TYR A 81 19.11 9.54 7.64
N ALA A 82 20.24 8.87 7.39
CA ALA A 82 20.87 7.97 8.36
C ALA A 82 21.19 8.69 9.68
N TYR A 83 21.75 9.90 9.58
CA TYR A 83 22.01 10.75 10.74
C TYR A 83 20.72 11.12 11.47
N ALA A 84 19.67 11.52 10.76
CA ALA A 84 18.37 11.82 11.35
C ALA A 84 17.79 10.64 12.14
N LEU A 85 17.91 9.41 11.61
CA LEU A 85 17.47 8.20 12.32
C LEU A 85 18.26 7.93 13.61
N SER A 86 19.53 8.35 13.67
CA SER A 86 20.36 8.22 14.87
C SER A 86 19.99 9.20 15.99
N LEU A 87 19.25 10.28 15.69
CA LEU A 87 18.86 11.31 16.65
C LEU A 87 17.63 10.92 17.50
N THR A 88 17.63 9.73 18.07
CA THR A 88 16.49 9.19 18.85
C THR A 88 16.11 10.06 20.05
N ASP A 89 17.10 10.68 20.68
CA ASP A 89 16.93 11.52 21.88
C ASP A 89 16.68 13.01 21.55
N HIS A 90 16.64 13.36 20.26
CA HIS A 90 16.47 14.73 19.79
C HIS A 90 15.38 14.83 18.71
N PRO A 91 14.11 14.59 19.07
CA PRO A 91 13.00 14.47 18.11
C PRO A 91 12.83 15.71 17.22
N ASP A 92 12.99 16.92 17.76
CA ASP A 92 12.86 18.16 16.98
C ASP A 92 13.98 18.30 15.94
N LYS A 93 15.23 17.94 16.31
CA LYS A 93 16.34 17.91 15.36
C LYS A 93 16.11 16.85 14.29
N GLN A 94 15.68 15.65 14.69
CA GLN A 94 15.34 14.57 13.76
C GLN A 94 14.31 15.03 12.72
N ILE A 95 13.24 15.71 13.15
CA ILE A 95 12.23 16.27 12.24
C ILE A 95 12.86 17.31 11.29
N GLY A 96 13.70 18.22 11.79
CA GLY A 96 14.39 19.23 10.96
C GLY A 96 15.27 18.61 9.86
N TYR A 97 16.03 17.57 10.20
CA TYR A 97 16.85 16.85 9.22
C TYR A 97 16.00 16.11 8.18
N LEU A 98 14.92 15.46 8.60
CA LEU A 98 13.98 14.79 7.69
C LEU A 98 13.29 15.79 6.75
N GLN A 99 12.89 16.96 7.26
CA GLN A 99 12.34 18.04 6.44
C GLN A 99 13.33 18.53 5.38
N ALA A 100 14.59 18.70 5.75
CA ALA A 100 15.62 19.11 4.81
C ALA A 100 15.94 18.02 3.76
N ALA A 101 15.93 16.73 4.15
CA ALA A 101 16.07 15.63 3.20
C ALA A 101 14.91 15.57 2.19
N VAL A 102 13.67 15.73 2.64
CA VAL A 102 12.48 15.80 1.76
C VAL A 102 12.54 17.00 0.80
N LYS A 103 13.04 18.16 1.26
CA LYS A 103 13.23 19.32 0.38
C LYS A 103 14.30 19.08 -0.69
N ALA A 104 15.37 18.40 -0.31
CA ALA A 104 16.51 18.14 -1.19
C ALA A 104 16.18 17.09 -2.26
N ASP A 105 15.38 16.08 -1.93
CA ASP A 105 14.95 15.04 -2.86
C ASP A 105 13.47 14.64 -2.62
N PRO A 106 12.52 15.43 -3.15
CA PRO A 106 11.09 15.21 -2.91
C PRO A 106 10.53 13.94 -3.56
N ASP A 107 11.26 13.36 -4.52
CA ASP A 107 10.85 12.13 -5.23
C ASP A 107 11.29 10.86 -4.48
N ASN A 108 12.07 10.97 -3.39
CA ASN A 108 12.46 9.81 -2.60
C ASN A 108 11.49 9.63 -1.42
N MET A 109 10.59 8.65 -1.53
CA MET A 109 9.52 8.47 -0.55
C MET A 109 10.00 8.08 0.85
N VAL A 110 11.20 7.51 0.99
CA VAL A 110 11.75 7.09 2.29
C VAL A 110 11.79 8.25 3.27
N TYR A 111 12.24 9.42 2.82
CA TYR A 111 12.41 10.60 3.68
C TYR A 111 11.04 11.14 4.11
N SER A 112 10.12 11.27 3.16
CA SER A 112 8.78 11.77 3.42
C SER A 112 7.93 10.80 4.26
N ASN A 113 8.09 9.49 4.06
CA ASN A 113 7.43 8.47 4.87
C ASN A 113 7.94 8.54 6.31
N ALA A 114 9.27 8.57 6.52
CA ALA A 114 9.85 8.70 7.85
C ALA A 114 9.45 10.00 8.55
N LEU A 115 9.43 11.12 7.81
CA LEU A 115 8.93 12.40 8.32
C LEU A 115 7.46 12.31 8.72
N ARG A 116 6.61 11.70 7.88
CA ARG A 116 5.17 11.54 8.12
C ARG A 116 4.91 10.73 9.39
N LEU A 117 5.55 9.58 9.52
CA LEU A 117 5.42 8.73 10.72
C LEU A 117 5.89 9.47 11.97
N LYS A 118 7.06 10.14 11.90
CA LYS A 118 7.61 10.85 13.06
C LYS A 118 6.73 12.01 13.51
N MET A 119 6.28 12.85 12.58
CA MET A 119 5.36 13.95 12.89
C MET A 119 3.98 13.44 13.31
N GLY A 120 3.51 12.32 12.73
CA GLY A 120 2.28 11.66 13.14
C GLY A 120 2.31 11.19 14.59
N GLN A 121 3.38 10.52 15.01
CA GLN A 121 3.62 10.12 16.41
C GLN A 121 3.63 11.32 17.37
N ALA A 122 4.10 12.48 16.90
CA ALA A 122 4.09 13.74 17.65
C ALA A 122 2.74 14.50 17.58
N ASN A 123 1.70 13.94 16.95
CA ASN A 123 0.40 14.59 16.68
C ASN A 123 0.52 15.89 15.85
N GLN A 124 1.52 15.98 14.97
CA GLN A 124 1.83 17.13 14.12
C GLN A 124 1.44 16.91 12.65
N THR A 125 0.52 15.99 12.34
CA THR A 125 0.14 15.67 10.95
C THR A 125 -0.42 16.87 10.18
N GLU A 126 -1.17 17.77 10.82
CA GLU A 126 -1.66 19.00 10.18
C GLU A 126 -0.51 19.96 9.84
N ALA A 127 0.48 20.07 10.74
CA ALA A 127 1.66 20.88 10.50
C ALA A 127 2.53 20.30 9.37
N LEU A 128 2.64 18.96 9.30
CA LEU A 128 3.28 18.27 8.19
C LEU A 128 2.62 18.63 6.85
N ILE A 129 1.30 18.47 6.74
CA ILE A 129 0.57 18.75 5.49
C ILE A 129 0.78 20.20 5.06
N ALA A 130 0.60 21.15 5.99
CA ALA A 130 0.82 22.57 5.71
C ALA A 130 2.28 22.91 5.35
N TRP A 131 3.24 22.13 5.85
CA TRP A 131 4.65 22.27 5.47
C TRP A 131 4.90 21.72 4.07
N LEU A 132 4.45 20.49 3.76
CA LEU A 132 4.57 19.87 2.43
C LEU A 132 4.00 20.79 1.34
N GLU A 133 2.84 21.39 1.58
CA GLU A 133 2.17 22.29 0.63
C GLU A 133 2.94 23.57 0.33
N ARG A 134 3.58 24.15 1.34
CA ARG A 134 4.22 25.47 1.22
C ARG A 134 5.70 25.41 0.89
N GLN A 135 6.35 24.29 1.19
CA GLN A 135 7.79 24.22 1.29
C GLN A 135 8.42 23.18 0.35
N VAL A 136 7.62 22.34 -0.29
CA VAL A 136 8.09 21.24 -1.12
C VAL A 136 7.35 21.24 -2.47
N PRO A 137 8.05 21.03 -3.60
CA PRO A 137 7.40 20.80 -4.89
C PRO A 137 6.34 19.69 -4.80
N GLN A 138 5.17 19.91 -5.40
CA GLN A 138 4.06 18.94 -5.35
C GLN A 138 4.23 17.83 -6.41
N THR A 139 5.27 17.01 -6.21
CA THR A 139 5.54 15.81 -7.01
C THR A 139 4.52 14.71 -6.69
N ARG A 140 4.51 13.65 -7.49
CA ARG A 140 3.65 12.47 -7.30
C ARG A 140 3.81 11.91 -5.88
N GLU A 141 5.06 11.73 -5.46
CA GLU A 141 5.45 11.15 -4.17
C GLU A 141 4.99 12.02 -3.01
N ILE A 142 5.16 13.35 -3.12
CA ILE A 142 4.68 14.28 -2.10
C ILE A 142 3.16 14.28 -2.00
N ARG A 143 2.43 14.19 -3.13
CA ARG A 143 0.98 14.05 -3.11
C ARG A 143 0.52 12.75 -2.46
N LEU A 144 1.20 11.64 -2.75
CA LEU A 144 0.90 10.35 -2.12
C LEU A 144 1.09 10.45 -0.61
N GLN A 145 2.17 11.07 -0.15
CA GLN A 145 2.44 11.23 1.29
C GLN A 145 1.44 12.16 1.98
N LYS A 146 0.98 13.23 1.31
CA LYS A 146 -0.15 14.03 1.80
C LYS A 146 -1.44 13.21 1.90
N ALA A 147 -1.74 12.40 0.89
CA ALA A 147 -2.91 11.53 0.90
C ALA A 147 -2.88 10.54 2.08
N LEU A 148 -1.72 9.92 2.33
CA LEU A 148 -1.51 9.01 3.45
C LEU A 148 -1.56 9.74 4.81
N ALA A 149 -1.02 10.96 4.90
CA ALA A 149 -1.12 11.78 6.11
C ALA A 149 -2.58 12.08 6.49
N TYR A 150 -3.45 12.33 5.51
CA TYR A 150 -4.89 12.46 5.76
C TYR A 150 -5.52 11.14 6.24
N VAL A 151 -5.06 9.98 5.76
CA VAL A 151 -5.51 8.66 6.24
C VAL A 151 -5.05 8.41 7.67
N ASP A 152 -3.82 8.80 8.05
CA ASP A 152 -3.34 8.72 9.44
C ASP A 152 -4.26 9.50 10.39
N MET A 153 -4.74 10.66 9.94
CA MET A 153 -5.67 11.46 10.72
C MET A 153 -7.05 10.80 10.89
N LEU A 154 -7.40 9.76 10.13
CA LEU A 154 -8.61 8.96 10.37
C LEU A 154 -8.49 8.05 11.59
N GLN A 155 -7.27 7.79 12.06
CA GLN A 155 -6.98 6.90 13.20
C GLN A 155 -7.21 7.59 14.55
N GLN A 156 -7.39 8.91 14.56
CA GLN A 156 -7.60 9.71 15.77
C GLN A 156 -8.95 9.35 16.44
N LYS A 157 -8.88 8.95 17.72
CA LYS A 157 -10.04 8.46 18.49
C LYS A 157 -11.11 9.52 18.77
N ASN A 158 -10.71 10.79 18.91
CA ASN A 158 -11.58 11.87 19.40
C ASN A 158 -12.19 12.71 18.27
N VAL A 159 -12.34 12.13 17.09
CA VAL A 159 -12.79 12.83 15.88
C VAL A 159 -14.13 12.28 15.43
N GLY A 160 -15.11 13.16 15.24
CA GLY A 160 -16.45 12.80 14.78
C GLY A 160 -16.50 12.42 13.30
N THR A 161 -17.54 11.67 12.91
CA THR A 161 -17.71 11.10 11.57
C THR A 161 -17.63 12.14 10.44
N ALA A 162 -18.16 13.36 10.64
CA ALA A 162 -18.08 14.42 9.63
C ALA A 162 -16.63 14.83 9.32
N THR A 163 -15.79 14.94 10.35
CA THR A 163 -14.36 15.27 10.18
C THR A 163 -13.59 14.11 9.56
N LEU A 164 -13.94 12.86 9.90
CA LEU A 164 -13.39 11.67 9.24
C LEU A 164 -13.72 11.67 7.74
N GLY A 165 -14.98 11.89 7.37
CA GLY A 165 -15.41 11.99 5.98
C GLY A 165 -14.69 13.12 5.22
N LYS A 166 -14.51 14.29 5.84
CA LYS A 166 -13.74 15.40 5.25
C LYS A 166 -12.27 15.03 5.00
N ARG A 167 -11.60 14.41 5.98
CA ARG A 167 -10.19 14.00 5.86
C ARG A 167 -10.01 12.92 4.79
N SER A 168 -10.91 11.95 4.76
CA SER A 168 -10.95 10.92 3.71
C SER A 168 -11.13 11.55 2.32
N ALA A 169 -12.06 12.50 2.16
CA ALA A 169 -12.27 13.19 0.89
C ALA A 169 -11.05 14.03 0.45
N LEU A 170 -10.30 14.62 1.39
CA LEU A 170 -9.05 15.32 1.08
C LEU A 170 -7.94 14.36 0.62
N SER A 171 -7.84 13.19 1.26
CA SER A 171 -6.94 12.12 0.81
C SER A 171 -7.29 11.66 -0.61
N ILE A 172 -8.57 11.35 -0.87
CA ILE A 172 -9.05 10.94 -2.21
C ILE A 172 -8.73 12.01 -3.26
N ARG A 173 -8.90 13.29 -2.93
CA ARG A 173 -8.57 14.39 -3.87
C ARG A 173 -7.09 14.39 -4.27
N GLU A 174 -6.17 14.20 -3.34
CA GLU A 174 -4.74 14.15 -3.68
C GLU A 174 -4.42 12.93 -4.57
N LEU A 175 -5.06 11.80 -4.31
CA LEU A 175 -4.92 10.57 -5.11
C LEU A 175 -5.52 10.75 -6.51
N ASP A 176 -6.66 11.44 -6.64
CA ASP A 176 -7.26 11.78 -7.92
C ASP A 176 -6.34 12.68 -8.76
N LEU A 177 -5.60 13.60 -8.13
CA LEU A 177 -4.62 14.44 -8.83
C LEU A 177 -3.44 13.62 -9.38
N ILE A 178 -3.00 12.59 -8.66
CA ILE A 178 -2.00 11.65 -9.16
C ILE A 178 -2.56 10.88 -10.35
N LEU A 179 -3.75 10.28 -10.20
CA LEU A 179 -4.35 9.43 -11.23
C LEU A 179 -4.81 10.19 -12.48
N GLN A 180 -4.97 11.52 -12.41
CA GLN A 180 -5.19 12.36 -13.59
C GLN A 180 -3.96 12.43 -14.51
N THR A 181 -2.76 12.41 -13.96
CA THR A 181 -1.51 12.47 -14.73
C THR A 181 -0.88 11.10 -14.94
N GLU A 182 -1.04 10.21 -13.97
CA GLU A 182 -0.46 8.87 -13.90
C GLU A 182 -1.59 7.84 -13.69
N PRO A 183 -2.43 7.58 -14.70
CA PRO A 183 -3.66 6.80 -14.55
C PRO A 183 -3.46 5.32 -14.21
N TYR A 184 -2.22 4.83 -14.24
CA TYR A 184 -1.86 3.45 -13.90
C TYR A 184 -1.08 3.34 -12.59
N ASP A 185 -0.93 4.45 -11.85
CA ASP A 185 -0.21 4.45 -10.58
C ASP A 185 -0.83 3.49 -9.59
N TRP A 186 -0.12 2.40 -9.34
CA TRP A 186 -0.60 1.32 -8.51
C TRP A 186 -0.82 1.76 -7.07
N THR A 187 0.12 2.51 -6.51
CA THR A 187 0.05 2.96 -5.11
C THR A 187 -1.08 3.95 -4.89
N ALA A 188 -1.37 4.79 -5.87
CA ALA A 188 -2.48 5.74 -5.80
C ALA A 188 -3.84 5.01 -5.88
N HIS A 189 -3.98 4.04 -6.79
CA HIS A 189 -5.16 3.16 -6.83
C HIS A 189 -5.32 2.41 -5.51
N TYR A 190 -4.27 1.77 -5.00
CA TYR A 190 -4.34 1.00 -3.76
C TYR A 190 -4.78 1.86 -2.57
N ALA A 191 -4.16 3.03 -2.39
CA ALA A 191 -4.52 3.96 -1.33
C ALA A 191 -5.95 4.50 -1.48
N ARG A 192 -6.40 4.82 -2.70
CA ARG A 192 -7.75 5.36 -2.95
C ARG A 192 -8.81 4.29 -2.74
N GLY A 193 -8.55 3.07 -3.21
CA GLY A 193 -9.39 1.91 -3.03
C GLY A 193 -9.57 1.54 -1.56
N LEU A 194 -8.48 1.47 -0.80
CA LEU A 194 -8.54 1.26 0.65
C LEU A 194 -9.30 2.39 1.35
N ASN A 195 -9.04 3.64 1.00
CA ASN A 195 -9.73 4.76 1.62
C ASN A 195 -11.24 4.67 1.41
N ASN A 196 -11.70 4.37 0.19
CA ASN A 196 -13.11 4.10 -0.10
C ASN A 196 -13.66 2.88 0.67
N LEU A 197 -12.87 1.81 0.82
CA LEU A 197 -13.27 0.58 1.51
C LEU A 197 -13.67 0.82 2.98
N TYR A 198 -13.05 1.81 3.65
CA TYR A 198 -13.35 2.14 5.06
C TYR A 198 -14.63 2.97 5.27
N TRP A 199 -15.30 3.40 4.19
CA TRP A 199 -16.59 4.09 4.31
C TRP A 199 -17.72 3.12 4.69
N PRO A 200 -18.75 3.59 5.43
CA PRO A 200 -20.00 2.86 5.59
C PRO A 200 -20.65 2.51 4.25
N ILE A 201 -21.27 1.33 4.16
CA ILE A 201 -21.95 0.84 2.94
C ILE A 201 -23.00 1.84 2.43
N GLY A 202 -23.78 2.43 3.34
CA GLY A 202 -24.84 3.39 3.00
C GLY A 202 -24.38 4.71 2.36
N LEU A 203 -23.06 4.93 2.22
CA LEU A 203 -22.49 6.08 1.51
C LEU A 203 -21.97 5.73 0.11
N GLU A 204 -22.25 4.51 -0.38
CA GLU A 204 -22.13 4.10 -1.79
C GLU A 204 -20.72 4.28 -2.39
N ARG A 205 -19.66 4.11 -1.57
CA ARG A 205 -18.25 4.18 -2.03
C ARG A 205 -17.65 2.84 -2.44
N ILE A 206 -18.37 1.74 -2.22
CA ILE A 206 -17.84 0.40 -2.37
C ILE A 206 -17.45 0.07 -3.81
N ASP A 207 -18.18 0.59 -4.81
CA ASP A 207 -17.86 0.34 -6.22
C ASP A 207 -16.54 1.01 -6.63
N SER A 208 -16.25 2.19 -6.07
CA SER A 208 -14.94 2.83 -6.27
C SER A 208 -13.81 2.03 -5.62
N ALA A 209 -14.06 1.43 -4.45
CA ALA A 209 -13.09 0.54 -3.80
C ALA A 209 -12.82 -0.71 -4.67
N ILE A 210 -13.87 -1.35 -5.17
CA ILE A 210 -13.79 -2.52 -6.06
C ILE A 210 -13.02 -2.18 -7.34
N GLN A 211 -13.32 -1.05 -7.98
CA GLN A 211 -12.63 -0.62 -9.19
C GLN A 211 -11.11 -0.46 -8.97
N ASP A 212 -10.72 0.28 -7.93
CA ASP A 212 -9.32 0.56 -7.65
C ASP A 212 -8.54 -0.67 -7.18
N LEU A 213 -9.13 -1.47 -6.29
CA LEU A 213 -8.47 -2.66 -5.74
C LEU A 213 -8.44 -3.80 -6.77
N GLY A 214 -9.47 -3.92 -7.60
CA GLY A 214 -9.48 -4.82 -8.75
C GLY A 214 -8.39 -4.47 -9.76
N PHE A 215 -8.18 -3.17 -10.05
CA PHE A 215 -7.03 -2.73 -10.84
C PHE A 215 -5.71 -3.18 -10.21
N CYS A 216 -5.58 -3.02 -8.89
CA CYS A 216 -4.35 -3.40 -8.19
C CYS A 216 -4.03 -4.91 -8.32
N VAL A 217 -5.06 -5.76 -8.24
CA VAL A 217 -4.91 -7.21 -8.44
C VAL A 217 -4.63 -7.54 -9.92
N ALA A 218 -5.29 -6.88 -10.86
CA ALA A 218 -5.03 -7.07 -12.29
C ALA A 218 -3.60 -6.66 -12.69
N ALA A 219 -3.05 -5.61 -12.07
CA ALA A 219 -1.70 -5.12 -12.34
C ALA A 219 -0.60 -6.10 -11.91
N TYR A 220 -0.85 -6.97 -10.92
CA TYR A 220 0.07 -8.05 -10.55
C TYR A 220 0.36 -8.98 -11.74
N GLU A 221 -0.66 -9.29 -12.55
CA GLU A 221 -0.53 -10.17 -13.73
C GLU A 221 0.37 -9.55 -14.81
N LEU A 222 0.47 -8.21 -14.86
CA LEU A 222 1.37 -7.49 -15.77
C LEU A 222 2.82 -7.41 -15.25
N ALA A 223 3.00 -7.49 -13.93
CA ALA A 223 4.29 -7.28 -13.28
C ALA A 223 5.25 -8.48 -13.40
N ASP A 224 4.84 -9.56 -14.09
CA ASP A 224 5.61 -10.80 -14.35
C ASP A 224 6.35 -11.32 -13.11
N ASN A 225 5.63 -11.49 -12.01
CA ASN A 225 6.15 -12.04 -10.75
C ASN A 225 7.28 -11.22 -10.09
N LYS A 226 7.44 -9.94 -10.39
CA LYS A 226 8.31 -9.07 -9.57
C LYS A 226 7.86 -9.09 -8.12
N THR A 227 8.80 -9.31 -7.20
CA THR A 227 8.55 -9.28 -5.76
C THR A 227 8.23 -7.86 -5.32
N PHE A 228 7.00 -7.62 -4.92
CA PHE A 228 6.57 -6.37 -4.31
C PHE A 228 5.66 -6.68 -3.12
N ALA A 229 6.00 -6.10 -1.97
CA ALA A 229 5.47 -6.48 -0.67
C ALA A 229 3.94 -6.33 -0.55
N PHE A 230 3.32 -5.52 -1.40
CA PHE A 230 1.91 -5.14 -1.29
C PHE A 230 0.99 -6.00 -2.14
N TRP A 231 1.52 -6.88 -3.00
CA TRP A 231 0.67 -7.77 -3.77
C TRP A 231 -0.31 -8.58 -2.90
N PRO A 232 0.12 -9.23 -1.80
CA PRO A 232 -0.80 -9.94 -0.92
C PRO A 232 -1.91 -9.04 -0.37
N LEU A 233 -1.54 -7.82 0.05
CA LEU A 233 -2.48 -6.86 0.63
C LEU A 233 -3.55 -6.38 -0.37
N ALA A 234 -3.25 -6.41 -1.67
CA ALA A 234 -4.21 -6.09 -2.72
C ALA A 234 -5.31 -7.16 -2.83
N TYR A 235 -4.93 -8.44 -2.79
CA TYR A 235 -5.88 -9.55 -2.77
C TYR A 235 -6.75 -9.52 -1.51
N GLU A 236 -6.15 -9.25 -0.34
CA GLU A 236 -6.89 -9.10 0.91
C GLU A 236 -7.96 -8.02 0.79
N ALA A 237 -7.56 -6.81 0.40
CA ALA A 237 -8.43 -5.66 0.31
C ALA A 237 -9.50 -5.80 -0.78
N TYR A 238 -9.14 -6.36 -1.94
CA TYR A 238 -10.10 -6.55 -3.03
C TYR A 238 -11.18 -7.57 -2.65
N GLY A 239 -10.80 -8.70 -2.06
CA GLY A 239 -11.78 -9.66 -1.57
C GLY A 239 -12.63 -9.09 -0.43
N ASP A 240 -12.05 -8.31 0.48
CA ASP A 240 -12.79 -7.60 1.53
C ASP A 240 -13.84 -6.64 0.91
N ALA A 241 -13.51 -5.96 -0.18
CA ALA A 241 -14.42 -5.05 -0.88
C ALA A 241 -15.61 -5.80 -1.54
N LEU A 242 -15.34 -6.93 -2.20
CA LEU A 242 -16.39 -7.78 -2.79
C LEU A 242 -17.33 -8.34 -1.72
N VAL A 243 -16.80 -8.87 -0.62
CA VAL A 243 -17.62 -9.33 0.52
C VAL A 243 -18.48 -8.21 1.08
N LYS A 244 -17.90 -7.02 1.26
CA LYS A 244 -18.63 -5.84 1.75
C LYS A 244 -19.72 -5.35 0.78
N LYS A 245 -19.57 -5.59 -0.52
CA LYS A 245 -20.61 -5.37 -1.55
C LYS A 245 -21.75 -6.40 -1.47
N GLY A 246 -21.53 -7.53 -0.77
CA GLY A 246 -22.46 -8.65 -0.70
C GLY A 246 -22.07 -9.83 -1.61
N GLU A 247 -20.92 -9.77 -2.27
CA GLU A 247 -20.41 -10.79 -3.19
C GLU A 247 -19.43 -11.72 -2.46
N ALA A 248 -19.90 -12.37 -1.39
CA ALA A 248 -19.04 -13.14 -0.50
C ALA A 248 -18.26 -14.27 -1.21
N SER A 249 -18.92 -14.99 -2.13
CA SER A 249 -18.28 -16.06 -2.90
C SER A 249 -17.15 -15.53 -3.79
N ALA A 250 -17.36 -14.39 -4.46
CA ALA A 250 -16.33 -13.77 -5.29
C ALA A 250 -15.15 -13.26 -4.45
N GLY A 251 -15.43 -12.62 -3.31
CA GLY A 251 -14.37 -12.18 -2.40
C GLY A 251 -13.56 -13.33 -1.80
N TYR A 252 -14.21 -14.45 -1.46
CA TYR A 252 -13.53 -15.67 -1.03
C TYR A 252 -12.64 -16.25 -2.15
N ALA A 253 -13.12 -16.27 -3.39
CA ALA A 253 -12.32 -16.71 -4.54
C ALA A 253 -11.06 -15.86 -4.74
N VAL A 254 -11.16 -14.53 -4.56
CA VAL A 254 -9.99 -13.63 -4.57
C VAL A 254 -8.98 -14.01 -3.49
N TRP A 255 -9.44 -14.25 -2.25
CA TRP A 255 -8.55 -14.63 -1.15
C TRP A 255 -7.87 -15.98 -1.40
N GLN A 256 -8.58 -16.95 -1.98
CA GLN A 256 -8.01 -18.25 -2.35
C GLN A 256 -6.91 -18.11 -3.43
N ASP A 257 -7.15 -17.30 -4.47
CA ASP A 257 -6.15 -17.02 -5.49
C ASP A 257 -4.92 -16.30 -4.90
N GLY A 258 -5.17 -15.27 -4.07
CA GLY A 258 -4.12 -14.56 -3.34
C GLY A 258 -3.28 -15.50 -2.48
N TYR A 259 -3.90 -16.35 -1.65
CA TYR A 259 -3.17 -17.27 -0.78
C TYR A 259 -2.37 -18.32 -1.55
N ARG A 260 -2.88 -18.78 -2.70
CA ARG A 260 -2.12 -19.68 -3.59
C ARG A 260 -0.86 -19.00 -4.15
N LYS A 261 -0.93 -17.70 -4.46
CA LYS A 261 0.20 -16.91 -4.96
C LYS A 261 1.16 -16.50 -3.83
N PHE A 262 0.64 -16.29 -2.63
CA PHE A 262 1.38 -15.79 -1.45
C PHE A 262 1.09 -16.65 -0.21
N PRO A 263 1.56 -17.91 -0.17
CA PRO A 263 1.23 -18.86 0.89
C PRO A 263 1.76 -18.46 2.27
N ASP A 264 2.72 -17.54 2.33
CA ASP A 264 3.30 -17.04 3.57
C ASP A 264 2.51 -15.86 4.17
N SER A 265 1.49 -15.32 3.47
CA SER A 265 0.64 -14.26 4.02
C SER A 265 -0.30 -14.81 5.09
N ALA A 266 -0.05 -14.42 6.34
CA ALA A 266 -0.91 -14.77 7.48
C ALA A 266 -2.34 -14.22 7.34
N GLU A 267 -2.49 -13.03 6.77
CA GLU A 267 -3.79 -12.36 6.61
C GLU A 267 -4.64 -12.97 5.50
N LEU A 268 -4.02 -13.43 4.40
CA LEU A 268 -4.71 -14.23 3.38
C LEU A 268 -5.07 -15.63 3.91
N LYS A 269 -4.16 -16.27 4.64
CA LYS A 269 -4.43 -17.56 5.29
C LYS A 269 -5.65 -17.47 6.21
N LYS A 270 -5.70 -16.47 7.08
CA LYS A 270 -6.82 -16.21 7.99
C LYS A 270 -8.16 -16.10 7.23
N ARG A 271 -8.18 -15.38 6.12
CA ARG A 271 -9.36 -15.21 5.26
C ARG A 271 -9.80 -16.51 4.59
N VAL A 272 -8.85 -17.30 4.08
CA VAL A 272 -9.15 -18.61 3.49
C VAL A 272 -9.66 -19.59 4.54
N GLU A 273 -9.08 -19.60 5.74
CA GLU A 273 -9.52 -20.45 6.85
C GLU A 273 -10.90 -20.07 7.39
N ALA A 274 -11.28 -18.79 7.33
CA ALA A 274 -12.63 -18.34 7.69
C ALA A 274 -13.71 -18.89 6.73
N GLY A 275 -13.33 -19.22 5.48
CA GLY A 275 -14.25 -19.71 4.46
C GLY A 275 -15.24 -18.65 3.97
N GLU A 276 -16.06 -19.03 2.98
CA GLU A 276 -17.12 -18.15 2.45
C GLU A 276 -18.15 -17.79 3.53
N GLU A 277 -18.54 -18.75 4.38
CA GLU A 277 -19.52 -18.54 5.45
C GLU A 277 -19.04 -17.54 6.52
N GLY A 278 -17.73 -17.53 6.83
CA GLY A 278 -17.13 -16.61 7.80
C GLY A 278 -16.71 -15.26 7.22
N ALA A 279 -16.81 -15.07 5.90
CA ALA A 279 -16.27 -13.89 5.21
C ALA A 279 -16.91 -12.58 5.71
N ILE A 280 -18.24 -12.55 5.85
CA ILE A 280 -18.97 -11.35 6.28
C ILE A 280 -18.58 -10.94 7.70
N GLU A 281 -18.47 -11.90 8.62
CA GLU A 281 -18.09 -11.65 10.00
C GLU A 281 -16.66 -11.08 10.07
N LEU A 282 -15.72 -11.71 9.35
CA LEU A 282 -14.32 -11.26 9.28
C LEU A 282 -14.23 -9.83 8.73
N VAL A 283 -14.89 -9.54 7.61
CA VAL A 283 -14.84 -8.21 6.97
C VAL A 283 -15.52 -7.16 7.83
N THR A 284 -16.61 -7.52 8.52
CA THR A 284 -17.26 -6.62 9.49
C THR A 284 -16.30 -6.23 10.61
N ALA A 285 -15.53 -7.19 11.14
CA ALA A 285 -14.55 -6.93 12.20
C ALA A 285 -13.35 -6.09 11.72
N GLU A 286 -12.83 -6.36 10.52
CA GLU A 286 -11.60 -5.72 10.00
C GLU A 286 -11.85 -4.37 9.32
N ARG A 287 -12.99 -4.21 8.63
CA ARG A 287 -13.29 -3.05 7.76
C ARG A 287 -14.53 -2.26 8.18
N GLY A 288 -15.38 -2.84 9.02
CA GLY A 288 -16.69 -2.28 9.35
C GLY A 288 -17.69 -2.32 8.18
N MET A 289 -18.98 -2.43 8.49
CA MET A 289 -20.07 -2.38 7.50
C MET A 289 -20.81 -1.03 7.56
N ASP A 290 -21.46 -0.75 8.68
CA ASP A 290 -22.39 0.38 8.83
C ASP A 290 -21.79 1.61 9.53
N SER A 291 -20.55 1.50 9.97
CA SER A 291 -19.85 2.58 10.67
C SER A 291 -18.49 2.85 10.07
N PHE A 292 -18.02 4.07 10.25
CA PHE A 292 -16.68 4.46 9.80
C PHE A 292 -15.65 3.74 10.69
N MET A 293 -15.05 2.68 10.16
CA MET A 293 -13.98 1.97 10.85
C MET A 293 -12.70 2.78 10.74
N ARG A 294 -11.94 2.86 11.83
CA ARG A 294 -10.63 3.52 11.81
C ARG A 294 -9.61 2.54 11.23
N PRO A 295 -8.84 2.92 10.20
CA PRO A 295 -7.82 2.04 9.66
C PRO A 295 -6.74 1.76 10.71
N LYS A 296 -6.08 0.60 10.60
CA LYS A 296 -4.94 0.27 11.44
C LYS A 296 -3.74 1.19 11.10
N PRO A 297 -2.90 1.60 12.07
CA PRO A 297 -1.74 2.46 11.82
C PRO A 297 -0.81 1.96 10.72
N GLU A 298 -0.62 0.65 10.64
CA GLU A 298 0.34 0.00 9.74
C GLU A 298 -0.10 0.08 8.27
N LEU A 299 -1.37 0.33 8.00
CA LEU A 299 -1.93 0.35 6.64
C LEU A 299 -1.35 1.45 5.75
N THR A 300 -0.87 2.54 6.34
CA THR A 300 -0.27 3.64 5.59
C THR A 300 1.24 3.59 5.59
N ASP A 301 1.89 2.71 6.36
CA ASP A 301 3.34 2.68 6.43
C ASP A 301 3.95 2.01 5.19
N LEU A 302 4.60 2.82 4.36
CA LEU A 302 5.27 2.33 3.16
C LEU A 302 6.63 1.67 3.45
N SER A 303 7.10 1.68 4.71
CA SER A 303 8.40 1.13 5.10
C SER A 303 8.59 -0.32 4.69
N MET A 304 7.53 -1.12 4.79
CA MET A 304 7.53 -2.53 4.40
C MET A 304 7.92 -2.79 2.94
N ILE A 305 7.79 -1.79 2.04
CA ILE A 305 8.24 -1.91 0.64
C ILE A 305 9.76 -2.09 0.57
N TRP A 306 10.51 -1.27 1.31
CA TRP A 306 11.97 -1.25 1.27
C TRP A 306 12.62 -2.05 2.39
N GLU A 307 11.94 -2.29 3.51
CA GLU A 307 12.47 -3.12 4.61
C GLU A 307 12.57 -4.59 4.22
N GLN A 308 11.61 -5.12 3.45
CA GLN A 308 11.69 -6.50 2.93
C GLN A 308 12.97 -6.73 2.11
N SER A 309 13.43 -5.71 1.39
CA SER A 309 14.65 -5.78 0.58
C SER A 309 15.94 -5.88 1.40
N LEU A 310 15.88 -5.63 2.70
CA LEU A 310 17.00 -5.76 3.63
C LEU A 310 17.13 -7.17 4.22
N GLY A 311 16.19 -8.07 3.92
CA GLY A 311 16.16 -9.42 4.51
C GLY A 311 15.93 -9.42 6.02
N ARG A 312 15.20 -8.40 6.53
CA ARG A 312 14.79 -8.27 7.92
C ARG A 312 13.36 -8.73 8.10
#